data_AF-A0A1G7ZLW1-F1
#
_entry.id   AF-A0A1G7ZLW1-F1
#
_cell.length_a   1.000
_cell.length_b   1.000
_cell.length_c   1.000
_cell.angle_alpha   90.00
_cell.angle_beta   90.00
_cell.angle_gamma   90.00
#
_symmetry.space_group_name_H-M   'P 1'
#
loop_
_entity.id
_entity.type
_entity.pdbx_description
1 polymer ?
#
loop_
_entity_poly.entity_id
_entity_poly.type
_entity_poly.pdbx_seq_one_letter_code
_entity_poly.pdbx_strand_id
1 'polypeptide(L)'
;MAPPANERLARNENLQLLMERAGWRPETLARKVNLVLAGTREKRRVHEKTPYRWLNRGEVPHAPVPDVVAYLLSRAIGEPVAFDQVWPPGTRPCATWAWADDGRDIPWDHQGLLQLLGEWSHTMLTRRRCLVLGGAALTGAAWQWLDAPAPIPALRGEGDQITPETLSLIDTIVAGAQSLDEKHGSGAADFVASQFNAVARLLRRSSYDAKTGQRLCTALGQLAQTSGWMAHEAARDGQAQRWFLTGLRAAHSAGDPALAAGIIALMSNQATTIGKSAEAIQLAAAAQEAARGCSRSVRAIVSARSCLAYADVGDSAGFHRSRDGAMELITRAAEEGEQPPGWASHVTPSEPAVGAAARHLAQPRPHPRRRPGRGRRSGPIRAAAAAVGDVGAVRGPTRRPPRRPGAARAAHHRSPRPGARHRTAPCLKLLQPPVQRLASA
;
A
#
# COMPACT_ATOMS: atom_id res chain seq x y z
N MET A 1 43.37 33.12 -15.07
CA MET A 1 43.63 31.67 -15.20
C MET A 1 42.30 30.97 -15.32
N ALA A 2 42.03 30.35 -16.47
CA ALA A 2 40.90 29.43 -16.61
C ALA A 2 41.13 28.19 -15.72
N PRO A 3 40.08 27.59 -15.15
CA PRO A 3 40.24 26.34 -14.38
C PRO A 3 40.74 25.23 -15.32
N PRO A 4 41.62 24.32 -14.85
CA PRO A 4 42.20 23.31 -15.71
C PRO A 4 41.12 22.34 -16.22
N ALA A 5 41.28 21.96 -17.49
CA ALA A 5 40.40 21.06 -18.20
C ALA A 5 40.54 19.61 -17.72
N ASN A 6 39.41 18.98 -17.39
CA ASN A 6 39.17 17.54 -17.36
C ASN A 6 40.22 16.67 -16.64
N GLU A 7 40.18 16.63 -15.31
CA GLU A 7 40.44 15.35 -14.63
C GLU A 7 39.37 14.36 -15.12
N ARG A 8 39.78 13.40 -15.97
CA ARG A 8 38.95 12.24 -16.27
C ARG A 8 38.72 11.51 -14.95
N LEU A 9 37.54 11.70 -14.38
CA LEU A 9 37.06 10.90 -13.25
C LEU A 9 37.28 9.41 -13.57
N ALA A 10 37.95 8.71 -12.64
CA ALA A 10 38.30 7.31 -12.80
C ALA A 10 37.04 6.44 -13.00
N ARG A 11 37.21 5.26 -13.62
CA ARG A 11 36.15 4.26 -13.77
C ARG A 11 35.54 3.94 -12.40
N ASN A 12 34.22 3.87 -12.31
CA ASN A 12 33.53 3.48 -11.08
C ASN A 12 33.47 1.95 -10.97
N GLU A 13 34.56 1.36 -10.47
CA GLU A 13 34.72 -0.09 -10.31
C GLU A 13 33.76 -0.66 -9.27
N ASN A 14 33.46 0.09 -8.21
CA ASN A 14 32.52 -0.34 -7.17
C ASN A 14 31.08 -0.47 -7.71
N LEU A 15 30.60 0.52 -8.46
CA LEU A 15 29.29 0.43 -9.11
C LEU A 15 29.22 -0.76 -10.07
N GLN A 16 30.32 -1.05 -10.79
CA GLN A 16 30.38 -2.22 -11.66
C GLN A 16 30.26 -3.53 -10.87
N LEU A 17 31.04 -3.70 -9.81
CA LEU A 17 31.01 -4.90 -8.97
C LEU A 17 29.62 -5.12 -8.34
N LEU A 18 29.00 -4.05 -7.86
CA LEU A 18 27.64 -4.11 -7.31
C LEU A 18 26.59 -4.47 -8.39
N MET A 19 26.74 -3.95 -9.61
CA MET A 19 25.87 -4.32 -10.73
C MET A 19 26.06 -5.78 -11.17
N GLU A 20 27.28 -6.30 -11.12
CA GLU A 20 27.58 -7.71 -11.40
C GLU A 20 26.96 -8.62 -10.33
N ARG A 21 27.11 -8.29 -9.03
CA ARG A 21 26.42 -8.98 -7.92
C ARG A 21 24.90 -8.96 -8.08
N ALA A 22 24.35 -7.84 -8.55
CA ALA A 22 22.92 -7.69 -8.83
C ALA A 22 22.45 -8.41 -10.11
N GLY A 23 23.37 -8.90 -10.96
CA GLY A 23 23.08 -9.51 -12.25
C GLY A 23 22.52 -8.52 -13.29
N TRP A 24 22.87 -7.23 -13.19
CA TRP A 24 22.27 -6.16 -14.00
C TRP A 24 23.19 -5.63 -15.08
N ARG A 25 22.62 -5.44 -16.28
CA ARG A 25 23.24 -4.64 -17.34
C ARG A 25 22.91 -3.14 -17.17
N PRO A 26 23.73 -2.22 -17.69
CA PRO A 26 23.49 -0.77 -17.62
C PRO A 26 22.09 -0.31 -18.06
N GLU A 27 21.54 -0.90 -19.12
CA GLU A 27 20.19 -0.57 -19.62
C GLU A 27 19.09 -1.02 -18.65
N THR A 28 19.35 -2.08 -17.88
CA THR A 28 18.45 -2.55 -16.84
C THR A 28 18.46 -1.61 -15.65
N LEU A 29 19.62 -1.08 -15.27
CA LEU A 29 19.72 -0.04 -14.25
C LEU A 29 18.94 1.22 -14.68
N ALA A 30 19.14 1.73 -15.91
CA ALA A 30 18.39 2.89 -16.41
C ALA A 30 16.87 2.68 -16.37
N ARG A 31 16.39 1.51 -16.82
CA ARG A 31 14.96 1.18 -16.78
C ARG A 31 14.40 1.14 -15.36
N LYS A 32 15.14 0.53 -14.42
CA LYS A 32 14.73 0.45 -13.01
C LYS A 32 14.75 1.82 -12.33
N VAL A 33 15.76 2.64 -12.60
CA VAL A 33 15.82 4.04 -12.13
C VAL A 33 14.60 4.81 -12.63
N ASN A 34 14.30 4.73 -13.93
CA ASN A 34 13.13 5.40 -14.50
C ASN A 34 11.79 4.91 -13.94
N LEU A 35 11.70 3.63 -13.56
CA LEU A 35 10.51 3.08 -12.92
C LEU A 35 10.31 3.69 -11.53
N VAL A 36 11.38 3.88 -10.76
CA VAL A 36 11.32 4.56 -9.46
C VAL A 36 11.02 6.06 -9.64
N LEU A 37 11.66 6.73 -10.60
CA LEU A 37 11.45 8.15 -10.84
C LEU A 37 10.04 8.45 -11.36
N ALA A 38 9.42 7.55 -12.11
CA ALA A 38 8.04 7.69 -12.58
C ALA A 38 7.01 7.74 -11.44
N GLY A 39 7.35 7.17 -10.27
CA GLY A 39 6.55 7.29 -9.03
C GLY A 39 6.81 8.58 -8.26
N THR A 40 7.59 9.53 -8.80
CA THR A 40 7.90 10.81 -8.16
C THR A 40 7.48 11.97 -9.06
N ARG A 41 7.43 13.20 -8.53
CA ARG A 41 7.15 14.42 -9.34
C ARG A 41 8.27 14.77 -10.34
N GLU A 42 9.31 13.95 -10.46
CA GLU A 42 10.43 14.18 -11.37
C GLU A 42 10.05 13.94 -12.82
N LYS A 43 10.26 14.97 -13.66
CA LYS A 43 10.04 14.88 -15.10
C LYS A 43 11.25 14.30 -15.84
N ARG A 44 12.41 14.23 -15.19
CA ARG A 44 13.66 13.77 -15.81
C ARG A 44 13.67 12.25 -15.91
N ARG A 45 14.04 11.73 -17.08
CA ARG A 45 14.30 10.30 -17.31
C ARG A 45 15.77 10.09 -17.67
N VAL A 46 16.30 8.97 -17.22
CA VAL A 46 17.64 8.49 -17.53
C VAL A 46 17.58 7.71 -18.86
N HIS A 47 18.40 8.10 -19.84
CA HIS A 47 18.50 7.35 -21.09
C HIS A 47 19.22 6.01 -20.86
N GLU A 48 18.90 4.97 -21.63
CA GLU A 48 19.46 3.61 -21.47
C GLU A 48 21.01 3.57 -21.52
N LYS A 49 21.61 4.51 -22.24
CA LYS A 49 23.07 4.63 -22.40
C LYS A 49 23.74 5.49 -21.33
N THR A 50 22.98 6.24 -20.54
CA THR A 50 23.53 7.14 -19.51
C THR A 50 24.33 6.40 -18.42
N PRO A 51 23.91 5.21 -17.94
CA PRO A 51 24.69 4.49 -16.92
C PRO A 51 26.10 4.06 -17.35
N TYR A 52 26.37 3.95 -18.65
CA TYR A 52 27.73 3.72 -19.14
C TYR A 52 28.67 4.87 -18.80
N ARG A 53 28.17 6.10 -18.67
CA ARG A 53 28.98 7.25 -18.25
C ARG A 53 29.31 7.18 -16.76
N TRP A 54 28.37 6.70 -15.94
CA TRP A 54 28.59 6.49 -14.50
C TRP A 54 29.66 5.42 -14.25
N LEU A 55 29.62 4.35 -15.04
CA LEU A 55 30.61 3.26 -14.97
C LEU A 55 31.96 3.68 -15.54
N ASN A 56 32.01 4.12 -16.79
CA ASN A 56 33.28 4.27 -17.53
C ASN A 56 33.99 5.59 -17.27
N ARG A 57 33.26 6.62 -16.82
CA ARG A 57 33.80 7.97 -16.61
C ARG A 57 33.60 8.48 -15.19
N GLY A 58 33.13 7.63 -14.26
CA GLY A 58 32.88 8.03 -12.87
C GLY A 58 31.89 9.19 -12.69
N GLU A 59 31.11 9.52 -13.72
CA GLU A 59 30.18 10.66 -13.67
C GLU A 59 29.07 10.37 -12.64
N VAL A 60 28.90 11.28 -11.67
CA VAL A 60 27.79 11.20 -10.72
C VAL A 60 26.57 11.91 -11.31
N PRO A 61 25.42 11.23 -11.46
CA PRO A 61 24.23 11.89 -11.97
C PRO A 61 23.67 12.92 -10.97
N HIS A 62 22.87 13.87 -11.44
CA HIS A 62 22.20 14.80 -10.53
C HIS A 62 21.18 14.10 -9.64
N ALA A 63 21.00 14.61 -8.42
CA ALA A 63 19.95 14.19 -7.50
C ALA A 63 18.57 14.19 -8.19
N PRO A 64 17.68 13.22 -7.88
CA PRO A 64 17.83 12.17 -6.85
C PRO A 64 18.44 10.86 -7.37
N VAL A 65 19.01 10.84 -8.59
CA VAL A 65 19.44 9.60 -9.25
C VAL A 65 20.53 8.83 -8.49
N PRO A 66 21.59 9.47 -7.92
CA PRO A 66 22.61 8.76 -7.16
C PRO A 66 22.02 7.94 -6.02
N ASP A 67 21.09 8.56 -5.28
CA ASP A 67 20.46 7.95 -4.13
C ASP A 67 19.54 6.77 -4.57
N VAL A 68 18.83 6.92 -5.70
CA VAL A 68 17.99 5.84 -6.29
C VAL A 68 18.84 4.64 -6.73
N VAL A 69 20.03 4.88 -7.30
CA VAL A 69 20.92 3.79 -7.74
C VAL A 69 21.43 2.98 -6.54
N ALA A 70 21.89 3.65 -5.48
CA ALA A 70 22.33 2.97 -4.26
C ALA A 70 21.20 2.11 -3.67
N TYR A 71 19.99 2.67 -3.58
CA TYR A 71 18.80 1.91 -3.19
C TYR A 71 18.57 0.67 -4.08
N LEU A 72 18.53 0.85 -5.39
CA LEU A 72 18.19 -0.23 -6.32
C LEU A 72 19.20 -1.39 -6.21
N LEU A 73 20.48 -1.08 -6.00
CA LEU A 73 21.52 -2.08 -5.79
C LEU A 73 21.33 -2.82 -4.46
N SER A 74 21.05 -2.11 -3.36
CA SER A 74 20.73 -2.74 -2.06
C SER A 74 19.60 -3.77 -2.20
N ARG A 75 18.54 -3.41 -2.94
CA ARG A 75 17.41 -4.30 -3.19
C ARG A 75 17.77 -5.51 -4.05
N ALA A 76 18.60 -5.32 -5.06
CA ALA A 76 18.97 -6.40 -5.97
C ALA A 76 19.84 -7.45 -5.29
N ILE A 77 20.70 -6.99 -4.37
CA ILE A 77 21.67 -7.80 -3.65
C ILE A 77 21.04 -8.42 -2.40
N GLY A 78 20.08 -7.75 -1.77
CA GLY A 78 19.46 -8.18 -0.51
C GLY A 78 20.19 -7.70 0.74
N GLU A 79 21.20 -6.83 0.59
CA GLU A 79 22.01 -6.27 1.67
C GLU A 79 22.05 -4.73 1.56
N PRO A 80 22.21 -3.98 2.67
CA PRO A 80 22.37 -2.53 2.61
C PRO A 80 23.67 -2.13 1.89
N VAL A 81 23.55 -1.45 0.75
CA VAL A 81 24.65 -0.79 0.05
C VAL A 81 24.67 0.69 0.45
N ALA A 82 25.75 1.12 1.09
CA ALA A 82 25.92 2.51 1.51
C ALA A 82 26.22 3.42 0.31
N PHE A 83 25.86 4.70 0.41
CA PHE A 83 25.97 5.66 -0.70
C PHE A 83 27.42 5.85 -1.17
N ASP A 84 28.35 5.89 -0.22
CA ASP A 84 29.79 6.00 -0.41
C ASP A 84 30.44 4.73 -1.00
N GLN A 85 29.78 3.58 -0.89
CA GLN A 85 30.18 2.37 -1.61
C GLN A 85 29.87 2.47 -3.10
N VAL A 86 28.85 3.26 -3.50
CA VAL A 86 28.43 3.39 -4.90
C VAL A 86 29.08 4.58 -5.59
N TRP A 87 29.24 5.70 -4.88
CA TRP A 87 29.67 6.97 -5.45
C TRP A 87 30.98 7.46 -4.84
N PRO A 88 31.82 8.18 -5.60
CA PRO A 88 33.12 8.63 -5.13
C PRO A 88 33.05 9.49 -3.85
N PRO A 89 34.11 9.46 -3.01
CA PRO A 89 34.23 10.32 -1.83
C PRO A 89 34.02 11.79 -2.17
N GLY A 90 33.31 12.53 -1.31
CA GLY A 90 32.97 13.94 -1.54
C GLY A 90 31.58 14.15 -2.18
N THR A 91 30.97 13.10 -2.73
CA THR A 91 29.57 13.12 -3.13
C THR A 91 28.68 12.99 -1.89
N ARG A 92 27.67 13.85 -1.74
CA ARG A 92 26.74 13.80 -0.60
C ARG A 92 25.36 13.31 -1.03
N PRO A 93 24.72 12.41 -0.26
CA PRO A 93 23.34 12.01 -0.53
C PRO A 93 22.41 13.22 -0.40
N CYS A 94 21.46 13.33 -1.32
CA CYS A 94 20.45 14.40 -1.31
C CYS A 94 19.20 13.97 -0.52
N ALA A 95 18.96 12.68 -0.42
CA ALA A 95 17.90 12.07 0.38
C ALA A 95 18.39 10.75 0.98
N THR A 96 18.14 10.50 2.26
CA THR A 96 18.41 9.17 2.84
C THR A 96 17.25 8.25 2.47
N TRP A 97 17.49 7.21 1.68
CA TRP A 97 16.45 6.22 1.39
C TRP A 97 16.39 5.20 2.53
N ALA A 98 15.19 4.89 2.97
CA ALA A 98 14.94 3.85 3.96
C ALA A 98 13.82 2.95 3.45
N TRP A 99 13.85 1.68 3.83
CA TRP A 99 12.70 0.84 3.59
C TRP A 99 11.53 1.26 4.49
N ALA A 100 10.30 0.96 4.07
CA ALA A 100 9.14 1.32 4.88
C ALA A 100 9.08 0.58 6.23
N ASP A 101 9.89 -0.47 6.37
CA ASP A 101 10.00 -1.35 7.54
C ASP A 101 11.32 -1.19 8.31
N ASP A 102 12.18 -0.25 7.90
CA ASP A 102 13.50 -0.06 8.51
C ASP A 102 13.35 0.03 10.03
N GLY A 103 14.09 -0.81 10.77
CA GLY A 103 13.79 -1.19 12.17
C GLY A 103 12.99 -2.51 12.33
N ARG A 104 13.12 -3.47 11.40
CA ARG A 104 12.34 -4.73 11.41
C ARG A 104 12.58 -5.63 12.61
N ASP A 105 13.80 -5.66 13.12
CA ASP A 105 14.21 -6.58 14.18
C ASP A 105 13.76 -6.12 15.59
N ILE A 106 12.85 -5.14 15.61
CA ILE A 106 12.27 -4.61 16.83
C ILE A 106 11.09 -5.49 17.27
N PRO A 107 11.07 -5.94 18.55
CA PRO A 107 9.97 -6.72 19.12
C PRO A 107 8.58 -6.12 18.89
N TRP A 108 7.56 -6.95 18.80
CA TRP A 108 6.15 -6.53 18.75
C TRP A 108 5.60 -6.35 20.17
N ASP A 109 6.16 -5.38 20.87
CA ASP A 109 5.72 -4.96 22.20
C ASP A 109 5.83 -3.44 22.36
N HIS A 110 5.44 -2.94 23.53
CA HIS A 110 5.46 -1.50 23.84
C HIS A 110 6.88 -0.92 23.76
N GLN A 111 7.90 -1.64 24.24
CA GLN A 111 9.29 -1.16 24.19
C GLN A 111 9.77 -1.03 22.74
N GLY A 112 9.42 -2.00 21.90
CA GLY A 112 9.70 -1.97 20.48
C GLY A 112 9.02 -0.79 19.79
N LEU A 113 7.76 -0.51 20.12
CA LEU A 113 7.09 0.70 19.62
C LEU A 113 7.85 1.98 20.05
N LEU A 114 8.27 2.10 21.31
CA LEU A 114 9.03 3.27 21.78
C LEU A 114 10.38 3.42 21.05
N GLN A 115 11.07 2.31 20.76
CA GLN A 115 12.31 2.31 19.98
C GLN A 115 12.05 2.79 18.55
N LEU A 116 11.03 2.25 17.88
CA LEU A 116 10.63 2.67 16.54
C LEU A 116 10.33 4.18 16.51
N LEU A 117 9.53 4.68 17.47
CA LEU A 117 9.21 6.11 17.61
C LEU A 117 10.45 6.97 17.95
N GLY A 118 11.52 6.37 18.48
CA GLY A 118 12.83 6.98 18.64
C GLY A 118 13.44 7.47 17.33
N GLU A 119 13.19 6.72 16.27
CA GLU A 119 13.72 6.97 14.93
C GLU A 119 12.86 7.95 14.13
N TRP A 120 11.63 8.23 14.59
CA TRP A 120 10.76 9.24 13.99
C TRP A 120 11.23 10.66 14.38
N SER A 121 12.33 11.14 13.79
CA SER A 121 12.73 12.55 13.87
C SER A 121 12.01 13.40 12.80
N HIS A 122 11.73 14.68 13.09
CA HIS A 122 11.15 15.61 12.12
C HIS A 122 11.97 15.72 10.80
N THR A 123 13.28 15.46 10.85
CA THR A 123 14.17 15.38 9.67
C THR A 123 13.95 14.11 8.83
N MET A 124 13.44 13.03 9.41
CA MET A 124 13.17 11.78 8.69
C MET A 124 12.05 11.93 7.66
N LEU A 125 10.98 12.68 7.98
CA LEU A 125 9.78 12.72 7.13
C LEU A 125 9.85 13.66 5.93
N THR A 126 10.69 14.70 6.02
CA THR A 126 10.91 15.68 4.95
C THR A 126 12.08 15.34 4.05
N ARG A 127 13.08 14.55 4.52
CA ARG A 127 14.29 14.22 3.74
C ARG A 127 14.46 12.75 3.38
N ARG A 128 13.75 11.80 4.03
CA ARG A 128 13.84 10.38 3.66
C ARG A 128 12.76 9.96 2.70
N ARG A 129 13.16 9.38 1.57
CA ARG A 129 12.22 8.73 0.63
C ARG A 129 12.09 7.27 1.03
N CYS A 130 10.90 6.90 1.50
CA CYS A 130 10.62 5.52 1.90
C CYS A 130 10.25 4.67 0.68
N LEU A 131 10.61 3.39 0.74
CA LEU A 131 10.50 2.47 -0.38
C LEU A 131 9.40 1.45 -0.16
N VAL A 132 8.70 1.13 -1.24
CA VAL A 132 7.55 0.21 -1.20
C VAL A 132 8.01 -1.24 -1.00
N LEU A 133 7.55 -1.85 0.07
CA LEU A 133 7.66 -3.27 0.41
C LEU A 133 6.70 -4.12 -0.41
N GLY A 134 7.09 -5.36 -0.71
CA GLY A 134 6.24 -6.36 -1.36
C GLY A 134 6.48 -7.76 -0.80
N GLY A 135 5.66 -8.72 -1.24
CA GLY A 135 5.67 -10.09 -0.74
C GLY A 135 5.47 -10.19 0.77
N ALA A 136 6.07 -11.22 1.37
CA ALA A 136 6.01 -11.52 2.81
C ALA A 136 6.47 -10.36 3.70
N ALA A 137 7.31 -9.47 3.14
CA ALA A 137 7.79 -8.29 3.82
C ALA A 137 6.64 -7.32 4.20
N LEU A 138 5.66 -7.18 3.31
CA LEU A 138 4.46 -6.38 3.56
C LEU A 138 3.39 -7.16 4.30
N THR A 139 3.14 -8.41 3.88
CA THR A 139 2.00 -9.20 4.39
C THR A 139 2.27 -9.87 5.73
N GLY A 140 3.53 -10.17 6.07
CA GLY A 140 3.90 -10.80 7.34
C GLY A 140 3.50 -9.97 8.55
N ALA A 141 3.69 -8.65 8.50
CA ALA A 141 3.30 -7.74 9.58
C ALA A 141 1.77 -7.74 9.83
N ALA A 142 0.96 -7.87 8.78
CA ALA A 142 -0.49 -7.92 8.92
C ALA A 142 -0.98 -9.17 9.65
N TRP A 143 -0.27 -10.30 9.49
CA TRP A 143 -0.57 -11.54 10.20
C TRP A 143 0.06 -11.59 11.59
N GLN A 144 1.27 -11.05 11.75
CA GLN A 144 1.96 -10.96 13.05
C GLN A 144 1.18 -10.12 14.08
N TRP A 145 0.37 -9.16 13.62
CA TRP A 145 -0.55 -8.42 14.50
C TRP A 145 -1.52 -9.34 15.27
N LEU A 146 -1.90 -10.50 14.73
CA LEU A 146 -2.87 -11.39 15.40
C LEU A 146 -2.31 -12.05 16.67
N ASP A 147 -0.99 -11.99 16.86
CA ASP A 147 -0.37 -12.45 18.10
C ASP A 147 -0.85 -11.58 19.28
N ALA A 148 -1.07 -12.22 20.43
CA ALA A 148 -1.56 -11.52 21.62
C ALA A 148 -0.61 -10.36 21.99
N PRO A 149 -1.14 -9.15 22.20
CA PRO A 149 -0.29 -8.01 22.54
C PRO A 149 0.27 -8.16 23.96
N ALA A 150 1.54 -7.78 24.13
CA ALA A 150 2.13 -7.66 25.45
C ALA A 150 1.43 -6.51 26.23
N PRO A 151 1.14 -6.69 27.54
CA PRO A 151 0.56 -5.61 28.34
C PRO A 151 1.44 -4.36 28.32
N ILE A 152 0.82 -3.19 28.13
CA ILE A 152 1.54 -1.91 28.26
C ILE A 152 1.91 -1.72 29.74
N PRO A 153 3.20 -1.58 30.08
CA PRO A 153 3.60 -1.28 31.45
C PRO A 153 3.25 0.16 31.80
N ALA A 154 2.95 0.42 33.09
CA ALA A 154 2.95 1.78 33.58
C ALA A 154 4.37 2.36 33.44
N LEU A 155 4.50 3.51 32.78
CA LEU A 155 5.78 4.15 32.54
C LEU A 155 5.95 5.32 33.50
N ARG A 156 7.06 5.34 34.23
CA ARG A 156 7.57 6.54 34.91
C ARG A 156 8.62 7.16 34.01
N GLY A 157 8.20 8.12 33.18
CA GLY A 157 9.07 8.87 32.31
C GLY A 157 9.80 9.99 33.05
N GLU A 158 10.74 10.65 32.37
CA GLU A 158 11.46 11.83 32.89
C GLU A 158 10.58 13.08 32.93
N GLY A 159 9.45 13.08 32.21
CA GLY A 159 8.51 14.21 32.13
C GLY A 159 7.26 14.05 33.01
N ASP A 160 6.47 15.12 33.03
CA ASP A 160 5.23 15.23 33.81
C ASP A 160 4.21 14.13 33.49
N GLN A 161 3.33 13.89 34.46
CA GLN A 161 2.21 12.97 34.32
C GLN A 161 1.21 13.50 33.28
N ILE A 162 0.78 12.63 32.37
CA ILE A 162 -0.22 13.00 31.36
C ILE A 162 -1.57 13.20 32.04
N THR A 163 -2.16 14.38 31.86
CA THR A 163 -3.44 14.74 32.46
C THR A 163 -4.64 14.29 31.61
N PRO A 164 -5.82 14.11 32.20
CA PRO A 164 -7.05 13.85 31.46
C PRO A 164 -7.38 14.92 30.41
N GLU A 165 -7.09 16.19 30.70
CA GLU A 165 -7.33 17.32 29.79
C GLU A 165 -6.44 17.21 28.55
N THR A 166 -5.18 16.80 28.74
CA THR A 166 -4.24 16.54 27.65
C THR A 166 -4.76 15.41 26.74
N LEU A 167 -5.32 14.35 27.33
CA LEU A 167 -5.90 13.25 26.55
C LEU A 167 -7.14 13.69 25.75
N SER A 168 -8.03 14.49 26.35
CA SER A 168 -9.19 15.04 25.65
C SER A 168 -8.79 15.96 24.49
N LEU A 169 -7.70 16.73 24.66
CA LEU A 169 -7.13 17.52 23.57
C LEU A 169 -6.58 16.64 22.45
N ILE A 170 -5.88 15.54 22.79
CA ILE A 170 -5.39 14.58 21.79
C ILE A 170 -6.56 13.97 21.02
N ASP A 171 -7.64 13.57 21.68
CA ASP A 171 -8.84 13.04 21.01
C ASP A 171 -9.42 14.05 20.01
N THR A 172 -9.44 15.34 20.38
CA THR A 172 -9.86 16.44 19.49
C THR A 172 -8.92 16.60 18.28
N ILE A 173 -7.61 16.50 18.49
CA ILE A 173 -6.60 16.59 17.43
C ILE A 173 -6.76 15.43 16.43
N VAL A 174 -6.98 14.21 16.91
CA VAL A 174 -7.18 13.04 16.07
C VAL A 174 -8.43 13.19 15.19
N ALA A 175 -9.56 13.61 15.78
CA ALA A 175 -10.78 13.90 15.02
C ALA A 175 -10.57 15.02 13.99
N GLY A 176 -9.83 16.08 14.37
CA GLY A 176 -9.45 17.17 13.47
C GLY A 176 -8.60 16.70 12.28
N ALA A 177 -7.64 15.81 12.50
CA ALA A 177 -6.81 15.24 11.44
C ALA A 177 -7.62 14.44 10.41
N GLN A 178 -8.59 13.65 10.87
CA GLN A 178 -9.50 12.90 10.01
C GLN A 178 -10.40 13.85 9.18
N SER A 179 -10.96 14.89 9.81
CA SER A 179 -11.77 15.88 9.08
C SER A 179 -10.94 16.67 8.05
N LEU A 180 -9.66 16.94 8.34
CA LEU A 180 -8.75 17.58 7.40
C LEU A 180 -8.49 16.71 6.16
N ASP A 181 -8.30 15.40 6.33
CA ASP A 181 -8.19 14.45 5.21
C ASP A 181 -9.42 14.47 4.31
N GLU A 182 -10.61 14.43 4.92
CA GLU A 182 -11.87 14.46 4.17
C GLU A 182 -12.02 15.72 3.32
N LYS A 183 -11.67 16.89 3.89
CA LYS A 183 -11.88 18.22 3.27
C LYS A 183 -10.76 18.65 2.33
N HIS A 184 -9.51 18.38 2.69
CA HIS A 184 -8.32 18.94 2.02
C HIS A 184 -7.39 17.87 1.42
N GLY A 185 -7.63 16.58 1.72
CA GLY A 185 -6.76 15.47 1.34
C GLY A 185 -5.31 15.68 1.78
N SER A 186 -4.37 15.22 0.96
CA SER A 186 -2.93 15.30 1.25
C SER A 186 -2.33 16.71 1.51
N GLY A 187 -3.08 17.81 1.30
CA GLY A 187 -2.60 19.18 1.57
C GLY A 187 -2.28 19.46 3.04
N ALA A 188 -2.89 18.71 3.97
CA ALA A 188 -2.65 18.83 5.41
C ALA A 188 -1.66 17.79 5.97
N ALA A 189 -0.97 17.03 5.10
CA ALA A 189 -0.13 15.90 5.52
C ALA A 189 0.98 16.28 6.51
N ASP A 190 1.65 17.43 6.30
CA ASP A 190 2.74 17.86 7.18
C ASP A 190 2.21 18.27 8.57
N PHE A 191 1.02 18.88 8.61
CA PHE A 191 0.34 19.20 9.86
C PHE A 191 -0.01 17.92 10.63
N VAL A 192 -0.68 16.95 10.01
CA VAL A 192 -1.05 15.69 10.67
C VAL A 192 0.20 14.93 11.15
N ALA A 193 1.25 14.89 10.33
CA ALA A 193 2.54 14.31 10.72
C ALA A 193 3.16 15.04 11.93
N SER A 194 3.02 16.36 12.05
CA SER A 194 3.48 17.11 13.24
C SER A 194 2.73 16.70 14.51
N GLN A 195 1.42 16.43 14.40
CA GLN A 195 0.59 15.99 15.52
C GLN A 195 0.99 14.58 15.97
N PHE A 196 1.21 13.66 15.02
CA PHE A 196 1.77 12.35 15.31
C PHE A 196 3.08 12.46 16.10
N ASN A 197 4.01 13.31 15.66
CA ASN A 197 5.29 13.50 16.35
C ASN A 197 5.13 14.09 17.76
N ALA A 198 4.14 14.96 17.97
CA ALA A 198 3.84 15.48 19.31
C ALA A 198 3.35 14.37 20.25
N VAL A 199 2.39 13.55 19.82
CA VAL A 199 1.89 12.42 20.61
C VAL A 199 2.98 11.37 20.83
N ALA A 200 3.83 11.10 19.83
CA ALA A 200 4.95 10.17 19.94
C ALA A 200 5.97 10.61 21.00
N ARG A 201 6.21 11.92 21.12
CA ARG A 201 7.05 12.48 22.19
C ARG A 201 6.42 12.29 23.56
N LEU A 202 5.11 12.52 23.70
CA LEU A 202 4.39 12.29 24.96
C LEU A 202 4.48 10.81 25.38
N LEU A 203 4.20 9.89 24.46
CA LEU A 203 4.29 8.44 24.74
C LEU A 203 5.70 8.00 25.18
N ARG A 204 6.75 8.66 24.66
CA ARG A 204 8.15 8.30 24.97
C ARG A 204 8.71 8.93 26.23
N ARG A 205 8.24 10.11 26.63
CA ARG A 205 8.92 10.94 27.63
C ARG A 205 8.10 11.19 28.89
N SER A 206 6.78 11.13 28.81
CA SER A 206 5.91 11.43 29.94
C SER A 206 5.69 10.21 30.85
N SER A 207 5.18 10.48 32.05
CA SER A 207 4.72 9.43 32.96
C SER A 207 3.23 9.12 32.73
N TYR A 208 2.87 7.84 32.71
CA TYR A 208 1.49 7.40 32.50
C TYR A 208 1.22 5.98 33.04
N ASP A 209 -0.05 5.72 33.36
CA ASP A 209 -0.53 4.37 33.66
C ASP A 209 -0.85 3.58 32.38
N ALA A 210 -1.12 2.28 32.52
CA ALA A 210 -1.40 1.40 31.39
C ALA A 210 -2.58 1.87 30.52
N LYS A 211 -3.65 2.38 31.16
CA LYS A 211 -4.86 2.88 30.46
C LYS A 211 -4.55 4.11 29.62
N THR A 212 -3.78 5.03 30.16
CA THR A 212 -3.33 6.24 29.45
C THR A 212 -2.37 5.88 28.32
N GLY A 213 -1.44 4.95 28.56
CA GLY A 213 -0.56 4.40 27.52
C GLY A 213 -1.35 3.79 26.35
N GLN A 214 -2.38 3.00 26.65
CA GLN A 214 -3.26 2.41 25.64
C GLN A 214 -3.94 3.48 24.79
N ARG A 215 -4.53 4.52 25.41
CA ARG A 215 -5.18 5.64 24.69
C ARG A 215 -4.21 6.38 23.78
N LEU A 216 -2.98 6.63 24.23
CA LEU A 216 -1.95 7.29 23.43
C LEU A 216 -1.52 6.42 22.23
N CYS A 217 -1.38 5.12 22.43
CA CYS A 217 -1.09 4.16 21.35
C CYS A 217 -2.23 4.13 20.32
N THR A 218 -3.50 4.12 20.75
CA THR A 218 -4.66 4.24 19.86
C THR A 218 -4.63 5.55 19.07
N ALA A 219 -4.38 6.69 19.72
CA ALA A 219 -4.28 7.99 19.06
C ALA A 219 -3.14 8.04 18.03
N LEU A 220 -1.98 7.48 18.37
CA LEU A 220 -0.85 7.33 17.43
C LEU A 220 -1.21 6.48 16.22
N GLY A 221 -1.88 5.35 16.44
CA GLY A 221 -2.33 4.48 15.37
C GLY A 221 -3.29 5.17 14.42
N GLN A 222 -4.23 5.96 14.94
CA GLN A 222 -5.18 6.74 14.13
C GLN A 222 -4.47 7.87 13.35
N LEU A 223 -3.56 8.62 13.96
CA LEU A 223 -2.78 9.66 13.26
C LEU A 223 -1.87 9.06 12.18
N ALA A 224 -1.28 7.90 12.45
CA ALA A 224 -0.47 7.16 11.48
C ALA A 224 -1.34 6.63 10.32
N GLN A 225 -2.55 6.14 10.61
CA GLN A 225 -3.51 5.72 9.58
C GLN A 225 -3.83 6.89 8.63
N THR A 226 -4.22 8.05 9.17
CA THR A 226 -4.51 9.25 8.37
C THR A 226 -3.29 9.72 7.59
N SER A 227 -2.12 9.78 8.22
CA SER A 227 -0.87 10.17 7.56
C SER A 227 -0.48 9.22 6.43
N GLY A 228 -0.72 7.92 6.62
CA GLY A 228 -0.48 6.88 5.62
C GLY A 228 -1.39 7.04 4.41
N TRP A 229 -2.67 7.30 4.64
CA TRP A 229 -3.63 7.56 3.57
C TRP A 229 -3.29 8.82 2.77
N MET A 230 -3.03 9.94 3.44
CA MET A 230 -2.58 11.19 2.81
C MET A 230 -1.27 11.00 2.02
N ALA A 231 -0.34 10.19 2.52
CA ALA A 231 0.89 9.86 1.80
C ALA A 231 0.62 9.05 0.53
N HIS A 232 -0.31 8.09 0.58
CA HIS A 232 -0.74 7.32 -0.59
C HIS A 232 -1.40 8.22 -1.64
N GLU A 233 -2.30 9.11 -1.24
CA GLU A 233 -2.93 10.09 -2.15
C GLU A 233 -1.90 11.03 -2.80
N ALA A 234 -0.83 11.35 -2.07
CA ALA A 234 0.31 12.12 -2.59
C ALA A 234 1.28 11.30 -3.46
N ALA A 235 0.94 10.05 -3.81
CA ALA A 235 1.79 9.09 -4.53
C ALA A 235 3.14 8.79 -3.83
N ARG A 236 3.17 8.84 -2.49
CA ARG A 236 4.33 8.52 -1.65
C ARG A 236 4.16 7.16 -0.99
N ASP A 237 3.99 6.11 -1.79
CA ASP A 237 3.57 4.77 -1.34
C ASP A 237 4.49 4.10 -0.32
N GLY A 238 5.81 4.27 -0.43
CA GLY A 238 6.72 3.72 0.59
C GLY A 238 6.57 4.45 1.92
N GLN A 239 6.27 5.75 1.90
CA GLN A 239 6.00 6.51 3.12
C GLN A 239 4.63 6.13 3.69
N ALA A 240 3.63 5.90 2.84
CA ALA A 240 2.34 5.37 3.24
C ALA A 240 2.48 4.04 3.99
N GLN A 241 3.27 3.10 3.46
CA GLN A 241 3.52 1.83 4.13
C GLN A 241 4.24 1.99 5.47
N ARG A 242 5.20 2.93 5.58
CA ARG A 242 5.89 3.18 6.85
C ARG A 242 4.93 3.68 7.91
N TRP A 243 4.04 4.59 7.53
CA TRP A 243 2.95 5.06 8.38
C TRP A 243 2.02 3.93 8.79
N PHE A 244 1.53 3.12 7.84
CA PHE A 244 0.64 2.01 8.16
C PHE A 244 1.28 0.97 9.07
N LEU A 245 2.53 0.57 8.82
CA LEU A 245 3.25 -0.39 9.67
C LEU A 245 3.48 0.16 11.09
N THR A 246 3.79 1.45 11.22
CA THR A 246 3.94 2.10 12.53
C THR A 246 2.59 2.18 13.25
N GLY A 247 1.53 2.53 12.53
CA GLY A 247 0.18 2.54 13.08
C GLY A 247 -0.30 1.15 13.50
N LEU A 248 0.06 0.11 12.75
CA LEU A 248 -0.26 -1.28 13.08
C LEU A 248 0.44 -1.74 14.37
N ARG A 249 1.71 -1.36 14.56
CA ARG A 249 2.45 -1.61 15.83
C ARG A 249 1.83 -0.83 17.00
N ALA A 250 1.38 0.40 16.76
CA ALA A 250 0.69 1.19 17.78
C ALA A 250 -0.67 0.58 18.16
N ALA A 251 -1.45 0.12 17.17
CA ALA A 251 -2.68 -0.62 17.41
C ALA A 251 -2.40 -1.90 18.20
N HIS A 252 -1.33 -2.63 17.85
CA HIS A 252 -0.88 -3.86 18.56
C HIS A 252 -0.60 -3.57 20.02
N SER A 253 0.24 -2.59 20.30
CA SER A 253 0.51 -2.18 21.69
C SER A 253 -0.76 -1.76 22.42
N ALA A 254 -1.70 -1.09 21.75
CA ALA A 254 -2.99 -0.72 22.33
C ALA A 254 -3.98 -1.89 22.50
N GLY A 255 -3.72 -3.06 21.90
CA GLY A 255 -4.70 -4.15 21.83
C GLY A 255 -6.01 -3.77 21.14
N ASP A 256 -5.93 -2.96 20.07
CA ASP A 256 -7.10 -2.43 19.35
C ASP A 256 -7.31 -3.15 17.99
N PRO A 257 -8.10 -4.24 17.95
CA PRO A 257 -8.35 -5.01 16.73
C PRO A 257 -9.13 -4.25 15.67
N ALA A 258 -9.98 -3.30 16.10
CA ALA A 258 -10.76 -2.50 15.17
C ALA A 258 -9.83 -1.59 14.36
N LEU A 259 -8.95 -0.86 15.04
CA LEU A 259 -7.97 0.01 14.41
C LEU A 259 -6.99 -0.77 13.51
N ALA A 260 -6.49 -1.91 13.99
CA ALA A 260 -5.60 -2.78 13.21
C ALA A 260 -6.27 -3.26 11.90
N ALA A 261 -7.49 -3.77 11.99
CA ALA A 261 -8.24 -4.21 10.81
C ALA A 261 -8.46 -3.06 9.80
N GLY A 262 -8.78 -1.86 10.30
CA GLY A 262 -8.90 -0.65 9.48
C GLY A 262 -7.61 -0.28 8.75
N ILE A 263 -6.46 -0.33 9.44
CA ILE A 263 -5.13 -0.06 8.85
C ILE A 263 -4.78 -1.11 7.80
N ILE A 264 -4.95 -2.40 8.10
CA ILE A 264 -4.64 -3.49 7.14
C ILE A 264 -5.54 -3.39 5.89
N ALA A 265 -6.82 -3.01 6.04
CA ALA A 265 -7.71 -2.76 4.91
C ALA A 265 -7.23 -1.60 4.02
N LEU A 266 -6.66 -0.53 4.60
CA LEU A 266 -6.04 0.54 3.82
C LEU A 266 -4.77 0.09 3.12
N MET A 267 -3.95 -0.75 3.75
CA MET A 267 -2.78 -1.37 3.11
C MET A 267 -3.20 -2.23 1.90
N SER A 268 -4.31 -2.98 2.00
CA SER A 268 -4.89 -3.74 0.88
C SER A 268 -5.29 -2.84 -0.29
N ASN A 269 -6.01 -1.74 0.00
CA ASN A 269 -6.39 -0.78 -1.03
C ASN A 269 -5.16 -0.16 -1.70
N GLN A 270 -4.18 0.26 -0.89
CA GLN A 270 -2.92 0.80 -1.38
C GLN A 270 -2.21 -0.20 -2.31
N ALA A 271 -2.05 -1.45 -1.87
CA ALA A 271 -1.45 -2.53 -2.65
C ALA A 271 -2.17 -2.75 -3.99
N THR A 272 -3.50 -2.68 -3.99
CA THR A 272 -4.30 -2.77 -5.22
C THR A 272 -3.99 -1.62 -6.18
N THR A 273 -4.02 -0.37 -5.70
CA THR A 273 -3.76 0.82 -6.51
C THR A 273 -2.37 0.81 -7.15
N ILE A 274 -1.37 0.25 -6.47
CA ILE A 274 0.00 0.15 -7.00
C ILE A 274 0.29 -1.14 -7.79
N GLY A 275 -0.73 -1.95 -8.09
CA GLY A 275 -0.62 -3.15 -8.92
C GLY A 275 0.02 -4.37 -8.22
N LYS A 276 -0.07 -4.45 -6.90
CA LYS A 276 0.39 -5.59 -6.08
C LYS A 276 -0.79 -6.48 -5.67
N SER A 277 -1.43 -7.09 -6.68
CA SER A 277 -2.68 -7.86 -6.53
C SER A 277 -2.57 -9.03 -5.55
N ALA A 278 -1.42 -9.73 -5.55
CA ALA A 278 -1.20 -10.88 -4.67
C ALA A 278 -1.10 -10.47 -3.20
N GLU A 279 -0.42 -9.37 -2.91
CA GLU A 279 -0.35 -8.80 -1.56
C GLU A 279 -1.69 -8.19 -1.15
N ALA A 280 -2.40 -7.52 -2.08
CA ALA A 280 -3.70 -6.93 -1.80
C ALA A 280 -4.71 -7.97 -1.29
N ILE A 281 -4.83 -9.13 -1.95
CA ILE A 281 -5.77 -10.17 -1.52
C ILE A 281 -5.38 -10.80 -0.18
N GLN A 282 -4.07 -10.95 0.09
CA GLN A 282 -3.58 -11.44 1.39
C GLN A 282 -3.87 -10.44 2.51
N LEU A 283 -3.68 -9.14 2.26
CA LEU A 283 -3.99 -8.08 3.22
C LEU A 283 -5.50 -7.98 3.45
N ALA A 284 -6.33 -8.12 2.41
CA ALA A 284 -7.78 -8.17 2.55
C ALA A 284 -8.22 -9.32 3.47
N ALA A 285 -7.65 -10.51 3.30
CA ALA A 285 -7.93 -11.65 4.17
C ALA A 285 -7.48 -11.40 5.62
N ALA A 286 -6.27 -10.86 5.83
CA ALA A 286 -5.78 -10.51 7.16
C ALA A 286 -6.65 -9.47 7.86
N ALA A 287 -7.13 -8.45 7.12
CA ALA A 287 -8.04 -7.44 7.66
C ALA A 287 -9.38 -8.05 8.08
N GLN A 288 -9.93 -8.99 7.29
CA GLN A 288 -11.18 -9.69 7.62
C GLN A 288 -11.02 -10.54 8.89
N GLU A 289 -9.89 -11.23 9.03
CA GLU A 289 -9.61 -12.01 10.24
C GLU A 289 -9.47 -11.10 11.47
N ALA A 290 -8.71 -10.00 11.36
CA ALA A 290 -8.57 -9.01 12.44
C ALA A 290 -9.93 -8.39 12.84
N ALA A 291 -10.87 -8.26 11.91
CA ALA A 291 -12.20 -7.70 12.15
C ALA A 291 -13.23 -8.71 12.69
N ARG A 292 -12.92 -10.01 12.75
CA ARG A 292 -13.90 -11.08 13.01
C ARG A 292 -14.71 -10.87 14.30
N GLY A 293 -14.06 -10.39 15.36
CA GLY A 293 -14.69 -10.09 16.65
C GLY A 293 -15.11 -8.63 16.86
N CYS A 294 -14.94 -7.78 15.86
CA CYS A 294 -15.22 -6.34 15.97
C CYS A 294 -16.71 -6.03 15.70
N SER A 295 -17.07 -4.77 15.96
CA SER A 295 -18.40 -4.23 15.68
C SER A 295 -18.82 -4.41 14.21
N ARG A 296 -20.12 -4.37 13.93
CA ARG A 296 -20.63 -4.50 12.55
C ARG A 296 -20.12 -3.38 11.66
N SER A 297 -20.04 -2.15 12.17
CA SER A 297 -19.47 -1.03 11.42
C SER A 297 -18.04 -1.29 10.98
N VAL A 298 -17.19 -1.83 11.87
CA VAL A 298 -15.79 -2.17 11.52
C VAL A 298 -15.74 -3.27 10.47
N ARG A 299 -16.52 -4.34 10.64
CA ARG A 299 -16.61 -5.45 9.68
C ARG A 299 -17.13 -4.99 8.32
N ALA A 300 -18.06 -4.04 8.29
CA ALA A 300 -18.58 -3.44 7.07
C ALA A 300 -17.48 -2.69 6.30
N ILE A 301 -16.69 -1.88 7.00
CA ILE A 301 -15.57 -1.12 6.41
C ILE A 301 -14.58 -2.03 5.73
N VAL A 302 -14.14 -3.06 6.46
CA VAL A 302 -13.18 -4.03 5.95
C VAL A 302 -13.74 -4.77 4.75
N SER A 303 -15.01 -5.17 4.79
CA SER A 303 -15.69 -5.84 3.66
C SER A 303 -15.83 -4.92 2.45
N ALA A 304 -16.19 -3.66 2.65
CA ALA A 304 -16.31 -2.66 1.58
C ALA A 304 -14.95 -2.39 0.90
N ARG A 305 -13.87 -2.26 1.69
CA ARG A 305 -12.51 -2.05 1.16
C ARG A 305 -11.95 -3.30 0.47
N SER A 306 -12.23 -4.49 0.99
CA SER A 306 -11.80 -5.76 0.38
C SER A 306 -12.34 -5.97 -1.04
N CYS A 307 -13.47 -5.34 -1.39
CA CYS A 307 -14.04 -5.37 -2.74
C CYS A 307 -13.02 -5.00 -3.82
N LEU A 308 -12.13 -4.03 -3.54
CA LEU A 308 -11.15 -3.55 -4.50
C LEU A 308 -10.11 -4.62 -4.85
N ALA A 309 -9.61 -5.35 -3.86
CA ALA A 309 -8.67 -6.46 -4.06
C ALA A 309 -9.33 -7.61 -4.85
N TYR A 310 -10.57 -8.00 -4.51
CA TYR A 310 -11.30 -9.03 -5.25
C TYR A 310 -11.53 -8.65 -6.72
N ALA A 311 -11.92 -7.40 -6.96
CA ALA A 311 -12.09 -6.86 -8.30
C ALA A 311 -10.80 -6.89 -9.12
N ASP A 312 -9.67 -6.52 -8.49
CA ASP A 312 -8.35 -6.47 -9.12
C ASP A 312 -7.86 -7.86 -9.55
N VAL A 313 -8.00 -8.89 -8.71
CA VAL A 313 -7.70 -10.27 -9.11
C VAL A 313 -8.75 -10.87 -10.04
N GLY A 314 -9.96 -10.29 -10.07
CA GLY A 314 -11.07 -10.67 -10.95
C GLY A 314 -11.97 -11.74 -10.40
N ASP A 315 -11.93 -11.89 -9.09
CA ASP A 315 -12.90 -12.69 -8.38
C ASP A 315 -14.21 -11.89 -8.28
N SER A 316 -15.00 -11.94 -9.35
CA SER A 316 -16.31 -11.28 -9.39
C SER A 316 -17.23 -11.79 -8.28
N ALA A 317 -17.19 -13.10 -7.99
CA ALA A 317 -18.00 -13.69 -6.93
C ALA A 317 -17.56 -13.18 -5.54
N GLY A 318 -16.26 -13.11 -5.28
CA GLY A 318 -15.69 -12.51 -4.07
C GLY A 318 -16.06 -11.03 -3.91
N PHE A 319 -15.99 -10.25 -4.99
CA PHE A 319 -16.43 -8.86 -5.01
C PHE A 319 -17.91 -8.73 -4.61
N HIS A 320 -18.81 -9.47 -5.25
CA HIS A 320 -20.24 -9.40 -4.96
C HIS A 320 -20.55 -9.82 -3.52
N ARG A 321 -19.97 -10.93 -3.04
CA ARG A 321 -20.13 -11.37 -1.64
C ARG A 321 -19.65 -10.31 -0.65
N SER A 322 -18.47 -9.73 -0.87
CA SER A 322 -17.89 -8.73 0.02
C SER A 322 -18.70 -7.44 0.04
N ARG A 323 -19.21 -7.00 -1.12
CA ARG A 323 -20.08 -5.83 -1.26
C ARG A 323 -21.41 -6.03 -0.55
N ASP A 324 -22.08 -7.15 -0.83
CA ASP A 324 -23.43 -7.41 -0.31
C ASP A 324 -23.39 -7.62 1.21
N GLY A 325 -22.36 -8.33 1.71
CA GLY A 325 -22.11 -8.45 3.14
C GLY A 325 -21.80 -7.11 3.82
N ALA A 326 -21.05 -6.21 3.16
CA ALA A 326 -20.82 -4.87 3.70
C ALA A 326 -22.13 -4.07 3.81
N MET A 327 -23.00 -4.14 2.80
CA MET A 327 -24.29 -3.46 2.82
C MET A 327 -25.19 -3.98 3.95
N GLU A 328 -25.29 -5.30 4.09
CA GLU A 328 -26.07 -5.94 5.16
C GLU A 328 -25.58 -5.50 6.53
N LEU A 329 -24.26 -5.51 6.76
CA LEU A 329 -23.67 -5.07 8.03
C LEU A 329 -23.98 -3.60 8.34
N ILE A 330 -23.97 -2.72 7.34
CA ILE A 330 -24.32 -1.29 7.52
C ILE A 330 -25.80 -1.15 7.89
N THR A 331 -26.69 -1.85 7.19
CA THR A 331 -28.13 -1.83 7.49
C THR A 331 -28.38 -2.30 8.93
N ARG A 332 -27.78 -3.43 9.33
CA ARG A 332 -27.92 -3.95 10.69
C ARG A 332 -27.35 -3.02 11.76
N ALA A 333 -26.18 -2.42 11.52
CA ALA A 333 -25.59 -1.45 12.44
C ALA A 333 -26.52 -0.24 12.66
N ALA A 334 -27.18 0.25 11.60
CA ALA A 334 -28.13 1.35 11.68
C ALA A 334 -29.43 0.96 12.42
N GLU A 335 -30.00 -0.22 12.15
CA GLU A 335 -31.19 -0.74 12.82
C GLU A 335 -30.99 -0.89 14.33
N GLU A 336 -29.80 -1.30 14.76
CA GLU A 336 -29.45 -1.52 16.17
C GLU A 336 -28.87 -0.26 16.85
N GLY A 337 -28.76 0.86 16.13
CA GLY A 337 -28.19 2.10 16.68
C GLY A 337 -26.71 2.00 17.04
N GLU A 338 -25.96 1.06 16.45
CA GLU A 338 -24.54 0.84 16.71
C GLU A 338 -23.74 2.10 16.32
N GLN A 339 -23.03 2.67 17.28
CA GLN A 339 -22.16 3.83 17.03
C GLN A 339 -20.78 3.35 16.54
N PRO A 340 -20.33 3.75 15.34
CA PRO A 340 -19.01 3.36 14.86
C PRO A 340 -17.90 4.00 15.71
N PRO A 341 -16.72 3.36 15.82
CA PRO A 341 -15.53 4.02 16.37
C PRO A 341 -15.26 5.36 15.69
N GLY A 342 -14.65 6.33 16.39
CA GLY A 342 -14.42 7.68 15.86
C GLY A 342 -13.74 7.69 14.47
N TRP A 343 -12.69 6.88 14.29
CA TRP A 343 -11.99 6.73 13.00
C TRP A 343 -12.83 6.07 11.90
N ALA A 344 -13.91 5.37 12.26
CA ALA A 344 -14.83 4.66 11.37
C ALA A 344 -16.14 5.43 11.14
N SER A 345 -16.31 6.60 11.77
CA SER A 345 -17.56 7.37 11.76
C SER A 345 -17.97 7.92 10.39
N HIS A 346 -17.01 8.06 9.47
CA HIS A 346 -17.22 8.55 8.11
C HIS A 346 -17.72 7.49 7.13
N VAL A 347 -17.86 6.24 7.56
CA VAL A 347 -18.12 5.14 6.64
C VAL A 347 -19.61 5.05 6.35
N THR A 348 -19.90 5.11 5.06
CA THR A 348 -21.26 5.10 4.51
C THR A 348 -21.41 3.94 3.52
N PRO A 349 -22.65 3.57 3.15
CA PRO A 349 -22.93 2.66 2.02
C PRO A 349 -22.24 3.07 0.70
N SER A 350 -21.78 4.32 0.59
CA SER A 350 -21.08 4.86 -0.57
C SER A 350 -19.55 4.78 -0.48
N GLU A 351 -18.99 3.88 0.33
CA GLU A 351 -17.54 3.70 0.48
C GLU A 351 -16.85 3.72 -0.90
N PRO A 352 -15.95 4.69 -1.17
CA PRO A 352 -15.39 4.90 -2.51
C PRO A 352 -14.72 3.66 -3.11
N ALA A 353 -14.19 2.78 -2.26
CA ALA A 353 -13.59 1.51 -2.67
C ALA A 353 -14.57 0.59 -3.41
N VAL A 354 -15.85 0.56 -3.01
CA VAL A 354 -16.89 -0.26 -3.66
C VAL A 354 -17.15 0.24 -5.08
N GLY A 355 -17.28 1.56 -5.26
CA GLY A 355 -17.45 2.17 -6.58
C GLY A 355 -16.21 2.05 -7.47
N ALA A 356 -15.01 2.13 -6.89
CA ALA A 356 -13.75 1.88 -7.61
C ALA A 356 -13.65 0.42 -8.08
N ALA A 357 -13.99 -0.54 -7.22
CA ALA A 357 -13.98 -1.97 -7.51
C ALA A 357 -14.95 -2.34 -8.66
N ALA A 358 -16.17 -1.80 -8.63
CA ALA A 358 -17.15 -1.99 -9.71
C ALA A 358 -16.62 -1.49 -11.07
N ARG A 359 -15.98 -0.32 -11.09
CA ARG A 359 -15.33 0.21 -12.30
C ARG A 359 -14.15 -0.64 -12.76
N HIS A 360 -13.40 -1.20 -11.83
CA HIS A 360 -12.27 -2.08 -12.14
C HIS A 360 -12.74 -3.38 -12.81
N LEU A 361 -13.81 -3.99 -12.32
CA LEU A 361 -14.41 -5.19 -12.94
C LEU A 361 -15.04 -4.91 -14.31
N ALA A 362 -15.60 -3.72 -14.51
CA ALA A 362 -16.20 -3.33 -15.79
C ALA A 362 -15.17 -3.07 -16.91
N GLN A 363 -13.89 -2.94 -16.59
CA GLN A 363 -12.85 -2.75 -17.60
C GLN A 363 -12.48 -4.07 -18.29
N PRO A 364 -12.42 -4.11 -19.64
CA PRO A 364 -12.01 -5.31 -20.35
C PRO A 364 -10.54 -5.63 -20.01
N ARG A 365 -10.33 -6.80 -19.41
CA ARG A 365 -8.98 -7.26 -19.06
C ARG A 365 -8.15 -7.45 -20.33
N PRO A 366 -6.89 -6.98 -20.37
CA PRO A 366 -6.01 -7.32 -21.48
C PRO A 366 -5.89 -8.85 -21.53
N HIS A 367 -6.32 -9.44 -22.65
CA HIS A 367 -6.14 -10.87 -22.87
C HIS A 367 -4.66 -11.23 -22.66
N PRO A 368 -4.34 -12.29 -21.90
CA PRO A 368 -2.98 -12.80 -21.89
C PRO A 368 -2.62 -13.12 -23.34
N ARG A 369 -1.64 -12.41 -23.91
CA ARG A 369 -1.16 -12.66 -25.27
C ARG A 369 -0.80 -14.14 -25.33
N ARG A 370 -1.62 -14.93 -26.04
CA ARG A 370 -1.28 -16.30 -26.42
C ARG A 370 0.10 -16.22 -27.06
N ARG A 371 1.12 -16.76 -26.38
CA ARG A 371 2.40 -17.04 -27.03
C ARG A 371 2.06 -17.89 -28.25
N PRO A 372 2.48 -17.53 -29.48
CA PRO A 372 2.27 -18.38 -30.63
C PRO A 372 2.94 -19.71 -30.33
N GLY A 373 2.13 -20.77 -30.26
CA GLY A 373 2.58 -22.10 -29.90
C GLY A 373 3.62 -22.58 -30.90
N ARG A 374 4.84 -22.86 -30.42
CA ARG A 374 5.73 -23.78 -31.13
C ARG A 374 5.06 -25.15 -31.09
N GLY A 375 4.64 -25.63 -32.26
CA GLY A 375 4.11 -26.97 -32.42
C GLY A 375 5.09 -28.00 -31.90
N ARG A 376 4.65 -28.79 -30.91
CA ARG A 376 5.26 -30.07 -30.58
C ARG A 376 4.15 -31.11 -30.56
N ARG A 377 4.17 -31.96 -31.60
CA ARG A 377 3.45 -33.24 -31.63
C ARG A 377 3.87 -34.04 -30.39
N SER A 378 2.90 -34.49 -29.60
CA SER A 378 3.08 -35.57 -28.63
C SER A 378 1.78 -36.36 -28.56
N GLY A 379 1.86 -37.66 -28.82
CA GLY A 379 0.73 -38.60 -28.85
C GLY A 379 0.09 -38.85 -27.47
N PRO A 380 -0.96 -39.68 -27.41
CA PRO A 380 -1.77 -39.83 -26.21
C PRO A 380 -1.09 -40.79 -25.22
N ILE A 381 -0.90 -40.34 -23.97
CA ILE A 381 -0.69 -41.23 -22.83
C ILE A 381 -2.04 -41.43 -22.15
N ARG A 382 -2.49 -42.68 -22.13
CA ARG A 382 -3.63 -43.17 -21.35
C ARG A 382 -3.22 -43.34 -19.88
N ALA A 383 -4.13 -42.91 -19.01
CA ALA A 383 -4.56 -43.49 -17.73
C ALA A 383 -3.54 -43.84 -16.63
N ALA A 384 -3.80 -43.29 -15.44
CA ALA A 384 -3.87 -44.07 -14.20
C ALA A 384 -5.02 -43.53 -13.35
N ALA A 385 -5.87 -44.45 -12.90
CA ALA A 385 -7.19 -44.23 -12.33
C ALA A 385 -7.17 -44.07 -10.81
N ALA A 386 -8.22 -43.44 -10.31
CA ALA A 386 -8.70 -43.52 -8.93
C ALA A 386 -9.25 -44.92 -8.62
N ALA A 387 -9.27 -45.28 -7.33
CA ALA A 387 -9.96 -46.45 -6.80
C ALA A 387 -10.90 -46.01 -5.65
N VAL A 388 -11.90 -46.87 -5.40
CA VAL A 388 -13.07 -46.78 -4.49
C VAL A 388 -14.26 -46.02 -5.10
N GLY A 389 -15.44 -46.59 -5.37
CA GLY A 389 -16.05 -47.92 -5.28
C GLY A 389 -17.56 -47.69 -5.53
N ASP A 390 -18.13 -48.24 -6.62
CA ASP A 390 -19.26 -49.21 -6.66
C ASP A 390 -20.62 -48.61 -6.21
N VAL A 391 -21.80 -48.73 -6.84
CA VAL A 391 -22.48 -49.78 -7.62
C VAL A 391 -23.64 -49.12 -8.40
N GLY A 392 -24.04 -49.64 -9.58
CA GLY A 392 -25.47 -49.62 -9.99
C GLY A 392 -25.80 -49.18 -11.42
N ALA A 393 -26.02 -50.17 -12.29
CA ALA A 393 -26.51 -50.18 -13.68
C ALA A 393 -27.70 -49.22 -14.02
N VAL A 394 -27.95 -48.78 -15.27
CA VAL A 394 -28.51 -49.58 -16.39
C VAL A 394 -28.49 -48.78 -17.72
N ARG A 395 -28.16 -49.50 -18.82
CA ARG A 395 -28.50 -49.37 -20.28
C ARG A 395 -29.10 -48.03 -20.78
N GLY A 396 -28.56 -47.36 -21.80
CA GLY A 396 -28.58 -47.78 -23.21
C GLY A 396 -29.10 -46.61 -24.09
N PRO A 397 -28.82 -46.60 -25.41
CA PRO A 397 -28.44 -45.38 -26.16
C PRO A 397 -29.59 -44.78 -26.99
N THR A 398 -29.42 -43.56 -27.55
CA THR A 398 -29.55 -43.31 -29.00
C THR A 398 -29.48 -41.82 -29.44
N ARG A 399 -28.81 -41.63 -30.59
CA ARG A 399 -29.14 -40.72 -31.72
C ARG A 399 -28.84 -39.21 -31.66
N ARG A 400 -27.74 -38.85 -32.35
CA ARG A 400 -27.64 -37.76 -33.37
C ARG A 400 -28.65 -37.98 -34.52
N PRO A 401 -28.87 -37.07 -35.53
CA PRO A 401 -28.24 -35.78 -35.93
C PRO A 401 -29.36 -34.74 -36.36
N PRO A 402 -29.25 -33.85 -37.40
CA PRO A 402 -28.17 -33.05 -38.01
C PRO A 402 -28.44 -31.51 -38.15
N ARG A 403 -27.35 -30.75 -38.41
CA ARG A 403 -27.09 -29.69 -39.45
C ARG A 403 -28.32 -29.08 -40.17
N ARG A 404 -28.46 -27.77 -40.46
CA ARG A 404 -27.60 -26.69 -41.08
C ARG A 404 -28.61 -25.53 -41.46
N PRO A 405 -28.31 -24.52 -42.32
CA PRO A 405 -27.32 -23.44 -42.34
C PRO A 405 -27.98 -22.03 -42.62
N GLY A 406 -27.17 -20.98 -42.80
CA GLY A 406 -27.58 -19.72 -43.48
C GLY A 406 -27.02 -18.48 -42.77
N ALA A 407 -25.97 -17.83 -43.29
CA ALA A 407 -26.03 -16.66 -44.19
C ALA A 407 -26.43 -15.37 -43.44
N ALA A 408 -25.85 -14.19 -43.59
CA ALA A 408 -25.03 -13.63 -44.65
C ALA A 408 -24.19 -12.44 -44.13
N ARG A 409 -23.22 -12.04 -44.94
CA ARG A 409 -22.41 -10.83 -44.87
C ARG A 409 -23.25 -9.55 -45.01
N ALA A 410 -22.81 -8.46 -44.40
CA ALA A 410 -22.72 -7.16 -45.06
C ALA A 410 -21.71 -6.25 -44.34
N ALA A 411 -20.82 -5.64 -45.11
CA ALA A 411 -19.82 -4.67 -44.70
C ALA A 411 -20.28 -3.28 -45.15
N HIS A 412 -20.01 -2.22 -44.38
CA HIS A 412 -19.97 -0.85 -44.88
C HIS A 412 -18.86 0.00 -44.25
N HIS A 413 -18.30 0.86 -45.11
CA HIS A 413 -17.16 1.78 -45.03
C HIS A 413 -17.22 2.78 -43.84
N ARG A 414 -16.11 3.14 -43.14
CA ARG A 414 -15.04 4.14 -43.45
C ARG A 414 -15.64 5.53 -43.80
N SER A 415 -15.34 6.68 -43.17
CA SER A 415 -14.11 7.21 -42.52
C SER A 415 -14.44 8.47 -41.63
N PRO A 416 -13.57 9.47 -41.37
CA PRO A 416 -12.92 9.72 -40.07
C PRO A 416 -13.13 11.14 -39.50
N ARG A 417 -12.79 11.40 -38.21
CA ARG A 417 -12.46 12.75 -37.66
C ARG A 417 -11.94 12.69 -36.20
N PRO A 418 -11.32 13.74 -35.63
CA PRO A 418 -9.89 13.75 -35.32
C PRO A 418 -9.54 13.98 -33.82
N GLY A 419 -8.26 13.81 -33.48
CA GLY A 419 -7.57 14.63 -32.48
C GLY A 419 -7.82 14.31 -31.00
N ALA A 420 -7.27 13.20 -30.50
CA ALA A 420 -7.22 12.92 -29.07
C ALA A 420 -6.18 13.82 -28.36
N ARG A 421 -6.66 14.81 -27.60
CA ARG A 421 -5.90 15.43 -26.50
C ARG A 421 -6.10 14.56 -25.26
N HIS A 422 -5.07 13.82 -24.84
CA HIS A 422 -5.07 13.12 -23.56
C HIS A 422 -5.04 14.13 -22.40
N ARG A 423 -6.20 14.36 -21.77
CA ARG A 423 -6.30 14.98 -20.45
C ARG A 423 -6.09 13.90 -19.40
N THR A 424 -5.03 14.05 -18.62
CA THR A 424 -4.82 13.38 -17.33
C THR A 424 -5.95 13.80 -16.38
N ALA A 425 -6.68 12.83 -15.82
CA ALA A 425 -7.73 13.08 -14.85
C ALA A 425 -7.15 13.15 -13.42
N PRO A 426 -7.37 14.24 -12.67
CA PRO A 426 -7.40 14.21 -11.22
C PRO A 426 -8.86 14.14 -10.70
N CYS A 427 -9.01 13.80 -9.43
CA CYS A 427 -10.21 13.92 -8.59
C CYS A 427 -11.20 12.73 -8.62
N LEU A 428 -11.07 11.88 -7.60
CA LEU A 428 -12.04 10.85 -7.18
C LEU A 428 -13.05 11.39 -6.15
N LYS A 429 -13.23 12.72 -6.06
CA LYS A 429 -14.27 13.37 -5.27
C LYS A 429 -14.95 14.39 -6.17
N LEU A 430 -16.12 14.05 -6.70
CA LEU A 430 -17.19 14.98 -7.08
C LEU A 430 -18.41 14.14 -7.50
N LEU A 431 -19.49 14.31 -6.72
CA LEU A 431 -20.91 14.01 -6.93
C LEU A 431 -21.52 13.31 -5.71
N GLN A 432 -21.86 14.10 -4.68
CA GLN A 432 -22.99 13.79 -3.81
C GLN A 432 -24.14 14.75 -4.12
N PRO A 433 -25.39 14.28 -4.30
CA PRO A 433 -26.56 15.15 -4.30
C PRO A 433 -26.91 15.59 -2.87
N PRO A 434 -27.59 16.73 -2.67
CA PRO A 434 -27.91 17.24 -1.35
C PRO A 434 -28.97 16.35 -0.68
N VAL A 435 -28.66 15.82 0.50
CA VAL A 435 -29.66 15.21 1.39
C VAL A 435 -30.49 16.33 2.00
N GLN A 436 -31.72 16.49 1.52
CA GLN A 436 -32.72 17.35 2.15
C GLN A 436 -33.07 16.77 3.53
N ARG A 437 -32.99 17.62 4.56
CA ARG A 437 -33.55 17.36 5.88
C ARG A 437 -35.07 17.27 5.76
N LEU A 438 -35.65 16.11 6.09
CA LEU A 438 -37.05 16.04 6.49
C LEU A 438 -37.10 16.13 8.01
N ALA A 439 -37.40 17.34 8.50
CA ALA A 439 -37.98 17.56 9.81
C ALA A 439 -39.43 17.98 9.55
N SER A 440 -40.39 17.23 10.08
CA SER A 440 -41.80 17.62 10.12
C SER A 440 -42.40 17.18 11.44
N ALA A 441 -42.95 18.18 12.15
CA ALA A 441 -43.79 18.15 13.36
C ALA A 441 -43.15 17.65 14.67
#